data_AF-A0A7W4IJJ7-F1
#
_entry.id   AF-A0A7W4IJJ7-F1
#
_cell.length_a   1.000
_cell.length_b   1.000
_cell.length_c   1.000
_cell.angle_alpha   90.00
_cell.angle_beta   90.00
_cell.angle_gamma   90.00
#
_symmetry.space_group_name_H-M   'P 1'
#
loop_
_entity.id
_entity.type
_entity.pdbx_description
1 polymer ?
#
loop_
_entity_poly.entity_id
_entity_poly.type
_entity_poly.pdbx_seq_one_letter_code
_entity_poly.pdbx_strand_id
1 'polypeptide(L)'
;MADLTKASAASIADLADSGVFQALENLTEQVRGLIANRPVALLDWPNYENSGDHLIWLGEKTLLRAHLQCNIVYEASLRNFDFYAFNQLPDDTVIVFQGGGNFGDLYSHHQRHRESIIAGYPERRIILLPQSIHYETAVGIERSRAILQGHPDLHVFARDHESLAIARDRLGLRQAQLGIDCAFFLTAVIHRLLATLPAPDRCLVALLRDDAERLPHGLGTTLAREDWSSVHGVEDSANVQAEAALHSLNLDEVFDTAFDRISWQRLYRAVEILAPGTLILTDRLHGHVLALMMGKPHILLNNRIGKNRNFLNAWTARSGLVRYIDQSQDSAELLMLENYELALQAKERDLQVKESDIQARDETIAALTAERDSARAEQARLRAELLDTERLRAAIAAERDNARAEQARLRAELLDTESLRAAIAAERDNARAEQARLHAELLDAESLRAATAAELDRTRKDKDSAQQLGARLHADLQLAMARALTLDAELVTSRATGIGHEELARLHHALAQAESNAAEGQIARGHVSAILASTSWRITAPLRFVGKIFR
;
A
#
# COMPACT_ATOMS: atom_id res chain seq x y z
N MET A 1 -19.56 -13.80 45.82
CA MET A 1 -19.61 -15.16 46.40
C MET A 1 -20.74 -16.09 45.90
N ALA A 2 -21.90 -15.60 45.44
CA ALA A 2 -23.06 -16.48 45.09
C ALA A 2 -22.94 -17.31 43.78
N ASP A 3 -21.80 -17.29 43.08
CA ASP A 3 -21.65 -17.85 41.72
C ASP A 3 -20.60 -19.00 41.63
N LEU A 4 -20.08 -19.46 42.78
CA LEU A 4 -19.15 -20.60 42.87
C LEU A 4 -19.87 -21.94 43.07
N THR A 5 -21.18 -21.91 43.33
CA THR A 5 -22.00 -23.10 43.61
C THR A 5 -22.81 -23.57 42.40
N LYS A 6 -22.74 -22.86 41.27
CA LYS A 6 -23.49 -23.18 40.05
C LYS A 6 -22.52 -23.41 38.90
N ALA A 7 -22.35 -24.68 38.52
CA ALA A 7 -21.64 -25.05 37.31
C ALA A 7 -22.59 -25.04 36.08
N SER A 8 -22.05 -25.07 34.84
CA SER A 8 -22.85 -25.13 33.60
C SER A 8 -23.38 -26.54 33.25
N ALA A 9 -24.61 -26.62 32.73
CA ALA A 9 -25.49 -27.81 32.71
C ALA A 9 -25.05 -29.06 31.90
N ALA A 10 -24.10 -28.99 30.95
CA ALA A 10 -23.88 -30.11 30.01
C ALA A 10 -22.81 -31.13 30.45
N SER A 11 -21.79 -30.73 31.21
CA SER A 11 -20.73 -31.60 31.74
C SER A 11 -21.01 -32.11 33.16
N ILE A 12 -21.94 -31.45 33.87
CA ILE A 12 -22.38 -31.82 35.23
C ILE A 12 -23.20 -33.10 35.24
N ALA A 13 -23.86 -33.44 34.13
CA ALA A 13 -24.83 -34.54 34.09
C ALA A 13 -24.22 -35.87 34.55
N ASP A 14 -23.02 -36.21 34.06
CA ASP A 14 -22.38 -37.49 34.42
C ASP A 14 -21.89 -37.51 35.88
N LEU A 15 -21.31 -36.39 36.35
CA LEU A 15 -20.95 -36.24 37.76
C LEU A 15 -22.17 -36.26 38.68
N ALA A 16 -23.31 -35.73 38.25
CA ALA A 16 -24.56 -35.79 38.98
C ALA A 16 -25.10 -37.21 39.07
N ASP A 17 -25.06 -37.96 37.97
CA ASP A 17 -25.51 -39.35 37.93
C ASP A 17 -24.59 -40.31 38.73
N SER A 18 -23.31 -39.94 38.91
CA SER A 18 -22.35 -40.73 39.70
C SER A 18 -22.60 -40.70 41.22
N GLY A 19 -23.34 -39.71 41.73
CA GLY A 19 -23.57 -39.50 43.17
C GLY A 19 -22.55 -38.62 43.88
N VAL A 20 -21.58 -38.04 43.15
CA VAL A 20 -20.53 -37.15 43.70
C VAL A 20 -21.12 -35.93 44.40
N PHE A 21 -22.12 -35.25 43.82
CA PHE A 21 -22.73 -34.08 44.48
C PHE A 21 -23.44 -34.43 45.78
N GLN A 22 -24.12 -35.57 45.84
CA GLN A 22 -24.73 -36.03 47.10
C GLN A 22 -23.66 -36.33 48.16
N ALA A 23 -22.51 -36.89 47.75
CA ALA A 23 -21.40 -37.11 48.66
C ALA A 23 -20.77 -35.81 49.17
N LEU A 24 -20.67 -34.78 48.32
CA LEU A 24 -20.22 -33.43 48.72
C LEU A 24 -21.18 -32.78 49.69
N GLU A 25 -22.49 -32.87 49.47
CA GLU A 25 -23.51 -32.38 50.39
C GLU A 25 -23.43 -33.07 51.75
N ASN A 26 -23.30 -34.40 51.77
CA ASN A 26 -23.15 -35.18 53.00
C ASN A 26 -21.89 -34.75 53.78
N LEU A 27 -20.76 -34.60 53.09
CA LEU A 27 -19.52 -34.12 53.71
C LEU A 27 -19.68 -32.69 54.24
N THR A 28 -20.35 -31.82 53.48
CA THR A 28 -20.62 -30.43 53.88
C THR A 28 -21.45 -30.39 55.16
N GLU A 29 -22.52 -31.17 55.27
CA GLU A 29 -23.37 -31.23 56.46
C GLU A 29 -22.62 -31.76 57.68
N GLN A 30 -21.86 -32.85 57.50
CA GLN A 30 -21.06 -33.44 58.57
C GLN A 30 -20.01 -32.45 59.09
N VAL A 31 -19.21 -31.85 58.19
CA VAL A 31 -18.18 -30.88 58.58
C VAL A 31 -18.79 -29.61 59.18
N ARG A 32 -19.94 -29.13 58.67
CA ARG A 32 -20.68 -28.00 59.27
C ARG A 32 -21.05 -28.27 60.72
N GLY A 33 -21.62 -29.44 61.00
CA GLY A 33 -22.01 -29.85 62.35
C GLY A 33 -20.81 -29.98 63.28
N LEU A 34 -19.66 -30.43 62.77
CA LEU A 34 -18.43 -30.55 63.56
C LEU A 34 -17.78 -29.21 63.86
N ILE A 35 -17.70 -28.28 62.90
CA ILE A 35 -17.11 -26.96 63.11
C ILE A 35 -18.03 -26.09 63.97
N ALA A 36 -19.35 -26.13 63.71
CA ALA A 36 -20.37 -25.39 64.48
C ALA A 36 -20.07 -23.87 64.60
N ASN A 37 -19.67 -23.24 63.49
CA ASN A 37 -19.32 -21.81 63.38
C ASN A 37 -18.13 -21.34 64.24
N ARG A 38 -17.35 -22.26 64.81
CA ARG A 38 -16.13 -21.92 65.54
C ARG A 38 -14.99 -21.51 64.59
N PRO A 39 -13.99 -20.76 65.07
CA PRO A 39 -12.78 -20.46 64.31
C PRO A 39 -12.06 -21.75 63.88
N VAL A 40 -11.46 -21.73 62.70
CA VAL A 40 -10.75 -22.90 62.12
C VAL A 40 -9.26 -22.61 61.98
N ALA A 41 -8.43 -23.55 62.41
CA ALA A 41 -7.03 -23.62 62.03
C ALA A 41 -6.86 -24.74 60.99
N LEU A 42 -6.52 -24.39 59.75
CA LEU A 42 -6.33 -25.34 58.65
C LEU A 42 -4.85 -25.70 58.51
N LEU A 43 -4.51 -26.96 58.75
CA LEU A 43 -3.13 -27.42 58.86
C LEU A 43 -2.75 -28.40 57.75
N ASP A 44 -1.44 -28.55 57.58
CA ASP A 44 -0.77 -29.47 56.65
C ASP A 44 -0.84 -29.03 55.17
N TRP A 45 -0.78 -27.72 54.90
CA TRP A 45 -0.61 -27.18 53.55
C TRP A 45 0.53 -27.91 52.81
N PRO A 46 0.35 -28.34 51.55
CA PRO A 46 1.28 -29.24 50.89
C PRO A 46 2.43 -28.45 50.28
N ASN A 47 3.47 -28.20 51.08
CA ASN A 47 4.67 -27.50 50.64
C ASN A 47 5.62 -28.42 49.82
N TYR A 48 5.15 -28.90 48.67
CA TYR A 48 5.85 -29.78 47.73
C TYR A 48 5.16 -29.76 46.35
N GLU A 49 5.69 -30.48 45.35
CA GLU A 49 5.31 -30.24 43.94
C GLU A 49 4.02 -30.96 43.47
N ASN A 50 3.52 -31.95 44.21
CA ASN A 50 2.36 -32.74 43.79
C ASN A 50 1.09 -31.89 43.67
N SER A 51 0.65 -31.61 42.43
CA SER A 51 -0.52 -30.76 42.20
C SER A 51 -1.80 -31.33 42.81
N GLY A 52 -1.91 -32.66 42.94
CA GLY A 52 -3.09 -33.29 43.52
C GLY A 52 -3.40 -32.82 44.94
N ASP A 53 -2.38 -32.63 45.79
CA ASP A 53 -2.60 -32.16 47.16
C ASP A 53 -2.93 -30.66 47.20
N HIS A 54 -2.46 -29.87 46.23
CA HIS A 54 -2.91 -28.48 46.04
C HIS A 54 -4.37 -28.37 45.57
N LEU A 55 -4.84 -29.31 44.74
CA LEU A 55 -6.26 -29.43 44.39
C LEU A 55 -7.10 -29.72 45.65
N ILE A 56 -6.64 -30.61 46.52
CA ILE A 56 -7.30 -30.87 47.81
C ILE A 56 -7.36 -29.58 48.62
N TRP A 57 -6.22 -28.92 48.87
CA TRP A 57 -6.16 -27.69 49.66
C TRP A 57 -7.16 -26.63 49.18
N LEU A 58 -7.19 -26.33 47.88
CA LEU A 58 -8.13 -25.36 47.32
C LEU A 58 -9.58 -25.83 47.38
N GLY A 59 -9.82 -27.14 47.26
CA GLY A 59 -11.13 -27.73 47.48
C GLY A 59 -11.62 -27.56 48.93
N GLU A 60 -10.73 -27.73 49.91
CA GLU A 60 -11.01 -27.50 51.33
C GLU A 60 -11.25 -26.03 51.65
N LYS A 61 -10.45 -25.13 51.06
CA LYS A 61 -10.68 -23.68 51.13
C LYS A 61 -12.06 -23.32 50.56
N THR A 62 -12.45 -23.95 49.45
CA THR A 62 -13.77 -23.77 48.84
C THR A 62 -14.88 -24.27 49.77
N LEU A 63 -14.76 -25.47 50.34
CA LEU A 63 -15.69 -25.99 51.35
C LEU A 63 -15.82 -25.02 52.55
N LEU A 64 -14.69 -24.68 53.18
CA LEU A 64 -14.66 -23.89 54.41
C LEU A 64 -15.15 -22.46 54.18
N ARG A 65 -14.66 -21.76 53.15
CA ARG A 65 -14.99 -20.34 52.93
C ARG A 65 -16.28 -20.14 52.13
N ALA A 66 -16.49 -20.89 51.05
CA ALA A 66 -17.62 -20.66 50.15
C ALA A 66 -18.89 -21.43 50.56
N HIS A 67 -18.78 -22.66 51.07
CA HIS A 67 -19.94 -23.47 51.47
C HIS A 67 -20.30 -23.33 52.95
N LEU A 68 -19.29 -23.27 53.83
CA LEU A 68 -19.50 -23.23 55.29
C LEU A 68 -19.40 -21.82 55.88
N GLN A 69 -18.78 -20.87 55.16
CA GLN A 69 -18.53 -19.50 55.62
C GLN A 69 -17.73 -19.46 56.93
N CYS A 70 -16.79 -20.39 57.10
CA CYS A 70 -15.91 -20.49 58.25
C CYS A 70 -14.91 -19.33 58.30
N ASN A 71 -14.61 -18.90 59.52
CA ASN A 71 -13.49 -18.00 59.80
C ASN A 71 -12.21 -18.83 59.99
N ILE A 72 -11.35 -18.86 58.97
CA ILE A 72 -10.03 -19.49 59.06
C ILE A 72 -9.09 -18.48 59.71
N VAL A 73 -8.62 -18.77 60.92
CA VAL A 73 -7.79 -17.87 61.75
C VAL A 73 -6.32 -18.24 61.74
N TYR A 74 -5.98 -19.41 61.21
CA TYR A 74 -4.61 -19.90 61.14
C TYR A 74 -4.45 -20.92 60.01
N GLU A 75 -3.34 -20.82 59.29
CA GLU A 75 -2.95 -21.76 58.25
C GLU A 75 -1.46 -22.09 58.40
N ALA A 76 -1.12 -23.37 58.25
CA ALA A 76 0.29 -23.78 58.27
C ALA A 76 0.53 -25.07 57.49
N SER A 77 1.75 -25.22 56.99
CA SER A 77 2.35 -26.49 56.59
C SER A 77 3.10 -27.12 57.75
N LEU A 78 3.47 -28.38 57.59
CA LEU A 78 4.43 -29.08 58.44
C LEU A 78 5.70 -28.25 58.75
N ARG A 79 6.18 -27.47 57.78
CA ARG A 79 7.50 -26.80 57.85
C ARG A 79 7.46 -25.44 58.53
N ASN A 80 6.30 -24.80 58.64
CA ASN A 80 6.16 -23.43 59.13
C ASN A 80 5.07 -23.29 60.20
N PHE A 81 4.71 -24.39 60.87
CA PHE A 81 3.85 -24.35 62.04
C PHE A 81 4.55 -23.59 63.19
N ASP A 82 3.94 -22.48 63.59
CA ASP A 82 4.36 -21.64 64.70
C ASP A 82 3.52 -21.94 65.95
N PHE A 83 4.12 -22.65 66.91
CA PHE A 83 3.50 -22.99 68.19
C PHE A 83 3.12 -21.77 69.02
N TYR A 84 3.92 -20.69 68.99
CA TYR A 84 3.62 -19.51 69.77
C TYR A 84 2.38 -18.83 69.23
N ALA A 85 2.32 -18.58 67.91
CA ALA A 85 1.14 -18.00 67.28
C ALA A 85 -0.11 -18.87 67.46
N PHE A 86 0.02 -20.19 67.31
CA PHE A 86 -1.09 -21.14 67.44
C PHE A 86 -1.69 -21.16 68.87
N ASN A 87 -0.84 -21.07 69.89
CA ASN A 87 -1.27 -21.04 71.30
C ASN A 87 -1.95 -19.72 71.70
N GLN A 88 -1.91 -18.69 70.86
CA GLN A 88 -2.64 -17.43 71.08
C GLN A 88 -4.02 -17.42 70.39
N LEU A 89 -4.36 -18.47 69.63
CA LEU A 89 -5.67 -18.60 69.01
C LEU A 89 -6.76 -18.88 70.07
N PRO A 90 -8.02 -18.51 69.81
CA PRO A 90 -9.14 -18.81 70.71
C PRO A 90 -9.18 -20.29 71.13
N ASP A 91 -9.51 -20.54 72.40
CA ASP A 91 -9.51 -21.89 72.98
C ASP A 91 -10.49 -22.85 72.28
N ASP A 92 -11.56 -22.32 71.68
CA ASP A 92 -12.57 -23.07 70.95
C ASP A 92 -12.23 -23.31 69.47
N THR A 93 -11.03 -22.91 69.02
CA THR A 93 -10.57 -23.10 67.63
C THR A 93 -10.55 -24.58 67.27
N VAL A 94 -11.24 -24.95 66.19
CA VAL A 94 -11.25 -26.29 65.63
C VAL A 94 -10.04 -26.50 64.75
N ILE A 95 -9.28 -27.56 65.01
CA ILE A 95 -8.13 -27.94 64.21
C ILE A 95 -8.61 -28.81 63.05
N VAL A 96 -8.33 -28.39 61.83
CA VAL A 96 -8.68 -29.12 60.62
C VAL A 96 -7.39 -29.48 59.89
N PHE A 97 -7.15 -30.77 59.69
CA PHE A 97 -6.05 -31.25 58.86
C PHE A 97 -6.53 -31.44 57.43
N GLN A 98 -5.70 -31.02 56.48
CA GLN A 98 -5.85 -31.35 55.07
C GLN A 98 -6.07 -32.86 54.89
N GLY A 99 -6.89 -33.22 53.91
CA GLY A 99 -7.07 -34.56 53.38
C GLY A 99 -5.90 -35.02 52.51
N GLY A 100 -6.14 -36.10 51.77
CA GLY A 100 -5.18 -36.64 50.80
C GLY A 100 -4.66 -38.03 51.15
N GLY A 101 -3.41 -38.31 50.78
CA GLY A 101 -2.83 -39.65 50.83
C GLY A 101 -1.70 -39.82 51.85
N ASN A 102 -1.68 -39.03 52.93
CA ASN A 102 -0.53 -38.91 53.84
C ASN A 102 -0.80 -39.43 55.27
N PHE A 103 -1.86 -40.24 55.46
CA PHE A 103 -2.14 -40.92 56.72
C PHE A 103 -1.56 -42.34 56.72
N GLY A 104 -0.42 -42.53 57.39
CA GLY A 104 0.27 -43.80 57.37
C GLY A 104 1.74 -43.77 57.75
N ASP A 105 2.41 -44.91 57.65
CA ASP A 105 3.85 -45.03 57.85
C ASP A 105 4.68 -44.68 56.60
N LEU A 106 4.08 -44.67 55.41
CA LEU A 106 4.74 -44.26 54.16
C LEU A 106 5.23 -42.80 54.20
N TYR A 107 4.47 -41.91 54.84
CA TYR A 107 4.78 -40.48 54.96
C TYR A 107 5.03 -40.08 56.42
N SER A 108 6.03 -40.72 57.04
CA SER A 108 6.29 -40.63 58.48
C SER A 108 6.50 -39.21 59.04
N HIS A 109 6.90 -38.23 58.24
CA HIS A 109 7.04 -36.84 58.69
C HIS A 109 5.68 -36.17 58.92
N HIS A 110 4.75 -36.29 57.96
CA HIS A 110 3.39 -35.79 58.09
C HIS A 110 2.65 -36.51 59.22
N GLN A 111 2.76 -37.84 59.28
CA GLN A 111 2.12 -38.63 60.33
C GLN A 111 2.61 -38.25 61.73
N ARG A 112 3.92 -38.08 61.93
CA ARG A 112 4.48 -37.69 63.24
C ARG A 112 4.04 -36.28 63.66
N HIS A 113 3.97 -35.34 62.73
CA HIS A 113 3.50 -33.99 63.05
C HIS A 113 2.02 -33.99 63.44
N ARG A 114 1.17 -34.67 62.66
CA ARG A 114 -0.24 -34.87 62.99
C ARG A 114 -0.41 -35.49 64.37
N GLU A 115 0.32 -36.58 64.65
CA GLU A 115 0.34 -37.23 65.96
C GLU A 115 0.76 -36.27 67.09
N SER A 116 1.75 -35.39 66.85
CA SER A 116 2.22 -34.42 67.84
C SER A 116 1.18 -33.36 68.18
N ILE A 117 0.43 -32.87 67.18
CA ILE A 117 -0.66 -31.92 67.38
C ILE A 117 -1.85 -32.59 68.07
N ILE A 118 -2.21 -33.81 67.65
CA ILE A 118 -3.28 -34.59 68.28
C ILE A 118 -2.95 -34.86 69.76
N ALA A 119 -1.72 -35.26 70.08
CA ALA A 119 -1.33 -35.48 71.47
C ALA A 119 -1.23 -34.18 72.29
N GLY A 120 -0.88 -33.06 71.63
CA GLY A 120 -0.58 -31.79 72.27
C GLY A 120 -1.80 -30.93 72.61
N TYR A 121 -2.94 -31.14 71.95
CA TYR A 121 -4.15 -30.32 72.10
C TYR A 121 -5.42 -31.14 72.39
N PRO A 122 -5.44 -31.96 73.47
CA PRO A 122 -6.55 -32.88 73.77
C PRO A 122 -7.90 -32.19 74.05
N GLU A 123 -7.88 -30.91 74.39
CA GLU A 123 -9.06 -30.07 74.65
C GLU A 123 -9.71 -29.51 73.37
N ARG A 124 -8.99 -29.50 72.25
CA ARG A 124 -9.48 -28.93 70.98
C ARG A 124 -10.10 -30.02 70.12
N ARG A 125 -11.18 -29.68 69.42
CA ARG A 125 -11.73 -30.57 68.39
C ARG A 125 -10.72 -30.69 67.24
N ILE A 126 -10.47 -31.92 66.80
CA ILE A 126 -9.62 -32.18 65.64
C ILE A 126 -10.42 -32.92 64.57
N ILE A 127 -10.38 -32.42 63.34
CA ILE A 127 -11.02 -32.99 62.17
C ILE A 127 -9.92 -33.32 61.14
N LEU A 128 -9.84 -34.57 60.71
CA LEU A 128 -9.02 -34.96 59.57
C LEU A 128 -9.96 -35.07 58.37
N LEU A 129 -9.81 -34.16 57.42
CA LEU A 129 -10.56 -34.20 56.16
C LEU A 129 -10.22 -35.48 55.37
N PRO A 130 -10.99 -35.84 54.33
CA PRO A 130 -10.92 -37.15 53.66
C PRO A 130 -9.50 -37.64 53.33
N GLN A 131 -9.09 -38.73 53.99
CA GLN A 131 -7.76 -39.33 53.87
C GLN A 131 -7.82 -40.76 53.28
N SER A 132 -6.84 -41.12 52.44
CA SER A 132 -6.46 -42.52 52.27
C SER A 132 -5.51 -42.91 53.39
N ILE A 133 -5.79 -44.05 54.03
CA ILE A 133 -5.05 -44.55 55.18
C ILE A 133 -4.32 -45.81 54.77
N HIS A 134 -3.00 -45.85 54.98
CA HIS A 134 -2.18 -47.01 54.64
C HIS A 134 -1.08 -47.23 55.67
N TYR A 135 -0.91 -48.48 56.10
CA TYR A 135 0.19 -48.89 56.97
C TYR A 135 0.83 -50.17 56.44
N GLU A 136 2.14 -50.12 56.20
CA GLU A 136 2.94 -51.28 55.82
C GLU A 136 3.23 -52.18 57.04
N THR A 137 3.36 -51.59 58.23
CA THR A 137 3.81 -52.29 59.45
C THR A 137 2.77 -52.30 60.57
N ALA A 138 2.65 -53.44 61.26
CA ALA A 138 1.82 -53.55 62.46
C ALA A 138 2.31 -52.64 63.60
N VAL A 139 3.63 -52.41 63.67
CA VAL A 139 4.25 -51.51 64.66
C VAL A 139 3.80 -50.06 64.44
N GLY A 140 3.76 -49.59 63.18
CA GLY A 140 3.26 -48.26 62.85
C GLY A 140 1.81 -48.07 63.30
N ILE A 141 0.96 -49.07 63.08
CA ILE A 141 -0.44 -49.04 63.50
C ILE A 141 -0.57 -48.96 65.01
N GLU A 142 0.14 -49.81 65.75
CA GLU A 142 0.01 -49.84 67.21
C GLU A 142 0.43 -48.49 67.83
N ARG A 143 1.51 -47.90 67.32
CA ARG A 143 1.97 -46.57 67.72
C ARG A 143 0.89 -45.51 67.45
N SER A 144 0.42 -45.40 66.21
CA SER A 144 -0.59 -44.40 65.85
C SER A 144 -1.88 -44.63 66.62
N ARG A 145 -2.31 -45.88 66.79
CA ARG A 145 -3.50 -46.25 67.57
C ARG A 145 -3.43 -45.70 68.98
N ALA A 146 -2.31 -45.89 69.70
CA ALA A 146 -2.15 -45.43 71.07
C ALA A 146 -2.32 -43.90 71.20
N ILE A 147 -1.82 -43.13 70.22
CA ILE A 147 -1.91 -41.66 70.21
C ILE A 147 -3.32 -41.21 69.84
N LEU A 148 -3.86 -41.75 68.75
CA LEU A 148 -5.13 -41.30 68.17
C LEU A 148 -6.33 -41.68 69.06
N GLN A 149 -6.31 -42.86 69.70
CA GLN A 149 -7.36 -43.25 70.65
C GLN A 149 -7.33 -42.44 71.95
N GLY A 150 -6.19 -41.84 72.29
CA GLY A 150 -6.07 -40.98 73.46
C GLY A 150 -6.79 -39.66 73.33
N HIS A 151 -7.18 -39.26 72.11
CA HIS A 151 -7.83 -37.98 71.86
C HIS A 151 -9.36 -38.07 72.00
N PRO A 152 -10.00 -37.25 72.86
CA PRO A 152 -11.43 -37.39 73.17
C PRO A 152 -12.38 -36.92 72.06
N ASP A 153 -11.94 -35.97 71.22
CA ASP A 153 -12.77 -35.31 70.19
C ASP A 153 -12.07 -35.29 68.81
N LEU A 154 -11.69 -36.49 68.35
CA LEU A 154 -10.99 -36.72 67.08
C LEU A 154 -11.94 -37.30 66.02
N HIS A 155 -12.23 -36.52 64.98
CA HIS A 155 -13.05 -36.92 63.86
C HIS A 155 -12.19 -37.21 62.63
N VAL A 156 -12.44 -38.34 61.96
CA VAL A 156 -11.66 -38.76 60.79
C VAL A 156 -12.58 -39.05 59.62
N PHE A 157 -12.32 -38.42 58.47
CA PHE A 157 -12.94 -38.79 57.22
C PHE A 157 -11.98 -39.68 56.43
N ALA A 158 -12.43 -40.87 56.07
CA ALA A 158 -11.74 -41.76 55.15
C ALA A 158 -12.33 -41.58 53.75
N ARG A 159 -11.47 -41.47 52.74
CA ARG A 159 -11.91 -41.21 51.36
C ARG A 159 -12.22 -42.47 50.55
N ASP A 160 -12.12 -43.64 51.15
CA ASP A 160 -12.48 -44.92 50.54
C ASP A 160 -12.82 -45.96 51.63
N HIS A 161 -13.52 -47.03 51.25
CA HIS A 161 -13.99 -48.06 52.18
C HIS A 161 -12.84 -48.80 52.88
N GLU A 162 -11.72 -49.03 52.19
CA GLU A 162 -10.55 -49.71 52.77
C GLU A 162 -9.91 -48.85 53.86
N SER A 163 -9.75 -47.56 53.59
CA SER A 163 -9.26 -46.58 54.55
C SER A 163 -10.19 -46.47 55.76
N LEU A 164 -11.51 -46.52 55.57
CA LEU A 164 -12.47 -46.51 56.67
C LEU A 164 -12.33 -47.77 57.54
N ALA A 165 -12.17 -48.94 56.93
CA ALA A 165 -11.94 -50.19 57.64
C ALA A 165 -10.64 -50.12 58.46
N ILE A 166 -9.55 -49.58 57.90
CA ILE A 166 -8.30 -49.38 58.66
C ILE A 166 -8.52 -48.43 59.85
N ALA A 167 -9.21 -47.31 59.66
CA ALA A 167 -9.51 -46.36 60.72
C ALA A 167 -10.31 -46.98 61.87
N ARG A 168 -11.38 -47.73 61.55
CA ARG A 168 -12.28 -48.32 62.55
C ARG A 168 -11.73 -49.59 63.17
N ASP A 169 -11.23 -50.51 62.36
CA ASP A 169 -10.92 -51.87 62.81
C ASP A 169 -9.49 -52.00 63.31
N ARG A 170 -8.54 -51.28 62.71
CA ARG A 170 -7.11 -51.37 63.07
C ARG A 170 -6.66 -50.26 64.00
N LEU A 171 -7.11 -49.02 63.76
CA LEU A 171 -6.82 -47.86 64.62
C LEU A 171 -7.88 -47.64 65.72
N GLY A 172 -9.03 -48.31 65.66
CA GLY A 172 -10.09 -48.22 66.67
C GLY A 172 -10.74 -46.84 66.80
N LEU A 173 -10.75 -46.04 65.73
CA LEU A 173 -11.29 -44.70 65.71
C LEU A 173 -12.81 -44.75 65.50
N ARG A 174 -13.57 -44.59 66.59
CA ARG A 174 -15.04 -44.69 66.57
C ARG A 174 -15.71 -43.58 65.76
N GLN A 175 -15.10 -42.40 65.74
CA GLN A 175 -15.60 -41.21 65.04
C GLN A 175 -15.04 -41.11 63.60
N ALA A 176 -14.71 -42.25 62.99
CA ALA A 176 -14.32 -42.33 61.59
C ALA A 176 -15.53 -42.53 60.67
N GLN A 177 -15.62 -41.79 59.57
CA GLN A 177 -16.72 -41.82 58.59
C GLN A 177 -16.18 -41.74 57.16
N LEU A 178 -17.01 -42.04 56.16
CA LEU A 178 -16.65 -41.77 54.76
C LEU A 178 -16.84 -40.29 54.45
N GLY A 179 -15.93 -39.73 53.66
CA GLY A 179 -16.08 -38.42 53.05
C GLY A 179 -15.41 -38.43 51.67
N ILE A 180 -16.05 -37.83 50.68
CA ILE A 180 -15.47 -37.74 49.33
C ILE A 180 -14.33 -36.73 49.30
N ASP A 181 -13.34 -36.93 48.43
CA ASP A 181 -12.18 -36.04 48.31
C ASP A 181 -12.59 -34.57 48.07
N CYS A 182 -12.03 -33.66 48.86
CA CYS A 182 -12.40 -32.24 48.85
C CYS A 182 -12.07 -31.54 47.52
N ALA A 183 -11.16 -32.08 46.70
CA ALA A 183 -10.86 -31.52 45.39
C ALA A 183 -12.13 -31.32 44.53
N PHE A 184 -13.15 -32.17 44.69
CA PHE A 184 -14.41 -32.05 43.96
C PHE A 184 -15.21 -30.77 44.22
N PHE A 185 -14.97 -30.03 45.32
CA PHE A 185 -15.54 -28.69 45.52
C PHE A 185 -15.08 -27.68 44.46
N LEU A 186 -14.00 -27.97 43.74
CA LEU A 186 -13.50 -27.14 42.65
C LEU A 186 -14.26 -27.33 41.33
N THR A 187 -15.22 -28.24 41.22
CA THR A 187 -15.90 -28.57 39.95
C THR A 187 -16.40 -27.33 39.19
N ALA A 188 -17.08 -26.41 39.88
CA ALA A 188 -17.55 -25.17 39.24
C ALA A 188 -16.40 -24.23 38.84
N VAL A 189 -15.35 -24.17 39.65
CA VAL A 189 -14.14 -23.38 39.34
C VAL A 189 -13.44 -23.93 38.10
N ILE A 190 -13.27 -25.25 38.02
CA ILE A 190 -12.65 -25.94 36.89
C ILE A 190 -13.45 -25.69 35.60
N HIS A 191 -14.78 -25.79 35.62
CA HIS A 191 -15.58 -25.51 34.43
C HIS A 191 -15.45 -24.08 33.93
N ARG A 192 -15.43 -23.10 34.84
CA ARG A 192 -15.25 -21.69 34.45
C ARG A 192 -13.83 -21.43 33.92
N LEU A 193 -12.82 -22.07 34.51
CA LEU A 193 -11.44 -21.99 34.01
C LEU A 193 -11.30 -22.64 32.63
N LEU A 194 -11.92 -23.81 32.40
CA LEU A 194 -11.88 -24.46 31.09
C LEU A 194 -12.50 -23.58 29.99
N ALA A 195 -13.53 -22.81 30.31
CA ALA A 195 -14.16 -21.90 29.36
C ALA A 195 -13.24 -20.76 28.91
N THR A 196 -12.14 -20.49 29.63
CA THR A 196 -11.13 -19.49 29.24
C THR A 196 -9.96 -20.08 28.45
N LEU A 197 -9.87 -21.40 28.34
CA LEU A 197 -8.78 -22.09 27.66
C LEU A 197 -9.18 -22.47 26.22
N PRO A 198 -8.20 -22.67 25.31
CA PRO A 198 -8.47 -23.15 23.96
C PRO A 198 -9.22 -24.49 23.95
N ALA A 199 -9.94 -24.75 22.86
CA ALA A 199 -10.56 -26.05 22.65
C ALA A 199 -9.50 -27.16 22.57
N PRO A 200 -9.83 -28.41 22.98
CA PRO A 200 -8.91 -29.53 22.91
C PRO A 200 -8.43 -29.78 21.47
N ASP A 201 -7.12 -29.94 21.29
CA ASP A 201 -6.46 -30.16 20.00
C ASP A 201 -5.65 -31.47 19.95
N ARG A 202 -5.52 -32.20 21.08
CA ARG A 202 -4.84 -33.50 21.17
C ARG A 202 -5.82 -34.62 21.40
N CYS A 203 -5.64 -35.75 20.72
CA CYS A 203 -6.50 -36.91 20.93
C CYS A 203 -6.33 -37.50 22.34
N LEU A 204 -5.09 -37.69 22.78
CA LEU A 204 -4.74 -38.34 24.03
C LEU A 204 -3.69 -37.51 24.79
N VAL A 205 -3.88 -37.38 26.10
CA VAL A 205 -2.88 -36.86 27.04
C VAL A 205 -2.68 -37.89 28.15
N ALA A 206 -1.42 -38.26 28.41
CA ALA A 206 -1.08 -39.23 29.45
C ALA A 206 -0.36 -38.57 30.63
N LEU A 207 -1.03 -38.57 31.79
CA LEU A 207 -0.51 -38.13 33.08
C LEU A 207 -0.18 -39.36 33.91
N LEU A 208 1.05 -39.86 33.78
CA LEU A 208 1.51 -41.10 34.39
C LEU A 208 2.60 -40.84 35.44
N ARG A 209 2.69 -41.69 36.46
CA ARG A 209 3.69 -41.57 37.52
C ARG A 209 5.06 -42.07 37.09
N ASP A 210 6.10 -41.37 37.53
CA ASP A 210 7.50 -41.82 37.47
C ASP A 210 8.09 -42.17 38.85
N ASP A 211 7.29 -42.14 39.91
CA ASP A 211 7.70 -42.42 41.30
C ASP A 211 7.50 -43.89 41.73
N ALA A 212 7.78 -44.17 43.01
CA ALA A 212 7.70 -45.51 43.60
C ALA A 212 6.26 -46.10 43.68
N GLU A 213 5.22 -45.30 43.43
CA GLU A 213 3.84 -45.82 43.37
C GLU A 213 3.46 -46.37 41.99
N ARG A 214 4.32 -46.21 40.99
CA ARG A 214 4.13 -46.70 39.62
C ARG A 214 4.04 -48.23 39.59
N LEU A 215 3.05 -48.74 38.87
CA LEU A 215 3.01 -50.13 38.40
C LEU A 215 3.56 -50.24 36.98
N PRO A 216 4.35 -51.27 36.65
CA PRO A 216 4.74 -51.55 35.27
C PRO A 216 3.48 -51.82 34.42
N HIS A 217 3.29 -51.05 33.37
CA HIS A 217 2.10 -51.10 32.53
C HIS A 217 2.39 -51.44 31.06
N GLY A 218 3.64 -51.77 30.74
CA GLY A 218 4.04 -52.20 29.39
C GLY A 218 4.02 -51.12 28.32
N LEU A 219 3.36 -49.97 28.54
CA LEU A 219 3.35 -48.85 27.59
C LEU A 219 4.78 -48.32 27.40
N GLY A 220 5.25 -48.32 26.15
CA GLY A 220 6.58 -47.88 25.76
C GLY A 220 6.86 -46.40 26.05
N THR A 221 8.09 -45.98 25.79
CA THR A 221 8.58 -44.59 25.93
C THR A 221 7.97 -43.61 24.90
N THR A 222 6.98 -44.06 24.13
CA THR A 222 6.42 -43.42 22.94
C THR A 222 5.18 -42.56 23.20
N LEU A 223 4.52 -42.76 24.34
CA LEU A 223 3.51 -41.83 24.84
C LEU A 223 4.18 -40.54 25.33
N ALA A 224 3.68 -39.38 24.91
CA ALA A 224 4.07 -38.11 25.53
C ALA A 224 3.60 -38.14 26.99
N ARG A 225 4.54 -38.29 27.92
CA ARG A 225 4.26 -38.36 29.35
C ARG A 225 4.44 -36.98 29.96
N GLU A 226 3.37 -36.51 30.57
CA GLU A 226 3.41 -35.31 31.39
C GLU A 226 3.52 -35.75 32.85
N ASP A 227 4.53 -35.26 33.56
CA ASP A 227 4.57 -35.32 35.02
C ASP A 227 4.53 -33.89 35.56
N TRP A 228 3.40 -33.50 36.15
CA TRP A 228 3.25 -32.18 36.77
C TRP A 228 4.20 -31.90 37.94
N SER A 229 4.93 -32.92 38.44
CA SER A 229 5.97 -32.79 39.46
C SER A 229 7.32 -32.42 38.84
N SER A 230 7.51 -32.58 37.53
CA SER A 230 8.78 -32.32 36.85
C SER A 230 8.96 -30.88 36.37
N VAL A 231 7.94 -30.03 36.56
CA VAL A 231 7.94 -28.63 36.12
C VAL A 231 8.64 -27.75 37.16
N HIS A 232 9.96 -27.70 37.08
CA HIS A 232 10.80 -26.81 37.89
C HIS A 232 10.85 -25.38 37.31
N GLY A 233 10.83 -24.39 38.20
CA GLY A 233 11.44 -23.08 38.00
C GLY A 233 10.83 -22.17 36.93
N VAL A 234 10.08 -21.16 37.39
CA VAL A 234 9.90 -19.85 36.73
C VAL A 234 9.52 -19.90 35.23
N GLU A 235 8.27 -20.23 34.95
CA GLU A 235 7.60 -19.64 33.78
C GLU A 235 6.81 -18.42 34.28
N ASP A 236 7.48 -17.26 34.36
CA ASP A 236 6.85 -15.99 34.78
C ASP A 236 5.54 -15.73 34.02
N SER A 237 5.46 -16.13 32.75
CA SER A 237 4.24 -16.02 31.95
C SER A 237 3.09 -16.91 32.44
N ALA A 238 3.36 -18.17 32.80
CA ALA A 238 2.33 -19.09 33.29
C ALA A 238 1.80 -18.66 34.65
N ASN A 239 2.67 -18.15 35.51
CA ASN A 239 2.27 -17.58 36.80
C ASN A 239 1.42 -16.30 36.62
N VAL A 240 1.77 -15.43 35.66
CA VAL A 240 0.97 -14.25 35.33
C VAL A 240 -0.41 -14.65 34.79
N GLN A 241 -0.49 -15.67 33.93
CA GLN A 241 -1.75 -16.19 33.42
C GLN A 241 -2.59 -16.82 34.54
N ALA A 242 -1.98 -17.58 35.44
CA ALA A 242 -2.66 -18.14 36.60
C ALA A 242 -3.25 -17.04 37.48
N GLU A 243 -2.48 -16.00 37.85
CA GLU A 243 -3.01 -14.89 38.65
C GLU A 243 -4.12 -14.13 37.91
N ALA A 244 -3.95 -13.86 36.61
CA ALA A 244 -5.00 -13.23 35.80
C ALA A 244 -6.29 -14.07 35.78
N ALA A 245 -6.17 -15.39 35.66
CA ALA A 245 -7.30 -16.31 35.71
C ALA A 245 -7.99 -16.27 37.09
N LEU A 246 -7.24 -16.29 38.19
CA LEU A 246 -7.77 -16.20 39.56
C LEU A 246 -8.65 -14.97 39.73
N HIS A 247 -8.12 -13.80 39.33
CA HIS A 247 -8.83 -12.52 39.38
C HIS A 247 -10.09 -12.53 38.49
N SER A 248 -9.96 -13.00 37.25
CA SER A 248 -11.10 -13.04 36.30
C SER A 248 -12.25 -13.92 36.80
N LEU A 249 -11.94 -14.96 37.57
CA LEU A 249 -12.90 -15.90 38.14
C LEU A 249 -13.46 -15.44 39.50
N ASN A 250 -13.04 -14.26 39.99
CA ASN A 250 -13.42 -13.66 41.26
C ASN A 250 -13.16 -14.57 42.46
N LEU A 251 -11.96 -15.17 42.50
CA LEU A 251 -11.56 -16.13 43.53
C LEU A 251 -10.74 -15.52 44.67
N ASP A 252 -10.41 -14.23 44.59
CA ASP A 252 -9.51 -13.56 45.54
C ASP A 252 -9.95 -13.62 46.99
N GLU A 253 -11.26 -13.55 47.25
CA GLU A 253 -11.81 -13.61 48.62
C GLU A 253 -11.78 -15.03 49.21
N VAL A 254 -11.78 -16.05 48.35
CA VAL A 254 -11.75 -17.47 48.77
C VAL A 254 -10.30 -17.95 48.91
N PHE A 255 -9.43 -17.49 47.99
CA PHE A 255 -8.02 -17.83 47.86
C PHE A 255 -7.16 -16.59 48.16
N ASP A 256 -7.10 -16.23 49.44
CA ASP A 256 -6.59 -14.96 49.93
C ASP A 256 -5.18 -15.04 50.54
N THR A 257 -4.62 -16.24 50.73
CA THR A 257 -3.29 -16.41 51.33
C THR A 257 -2.21 -16.77 50.31
N ALA A 258 -0.94 -16.58 50.68
CA ALA A 258 0.19 -16.97 49.83
C ALA A 258 0.21 -18.48 49.51
N PHE A 259 -0.27 -19.31 50.44
CA PHE A 259 -0.45 -20.74 50.24
C PHE A 259 -1.48 -21.03 49.14
N ASP A 260 -2.58 -20.27 49.14
CA ASP A 260 -3.62 -20.39 48.12
C ASP A 260 -3.10 -19.98 46.75
N ARG A 261 -2.30 -18.92 46.65
CA ARG A 261 -1.69 -18.46 45.38
C ARG A 261 -0.77 -19.51 44.77
N ILE A 262 0.11 -20.10 45.57
CA ILE A 262 0.98 -21.18 45.12
C ILE A 262 0.14 -22.39 44.69
N SER A 263 -0.86 -22.77 45.48
CA SER A 263 -1.74 -23.90 45.16
C SER A 263 -2.55 -23.65 43.88
N TRP A 264 -2.97 -22.41 43.66
CA TRP A 264 -3.68 -22.01 42.45
C TRP A 264 -2.81 -22.11 41.21
N GLN A 265 -1.56 -21.68 41.28
CA GLN A 265 -0.60 -21.85 40.18
C GLN A 265 -0.43 -23.33 39.82
N ARG A 266 -0.36 -24.22 40.83
CA ARG A 266 -0.28 -25.67 40.61
C ARG A 266 -1.55 -26.25 39.99
N LEU A 267 -2.72 -25.83 40.46
CA LEU A 267 -4.01 -26.23 39.88
C LEU A 267 -4.13 -25.75 38.43
N TYR A 268 -3.85 -24.48 38.17
CA TYR A 268 -3.92 -23.88 36.84
C TYR A 268 -3.04 -24.66 35.87
N ARG A 269 -1.79 -24.97 36.26
CA ARG A 269 -0.89 -25.78 35.44
C ARG A 269 -1.40 -27.20 35.21
N ALA A 270 -1.96 -27.85 36.23
CA ALA A 270 -2.57 -29.17 36.09
C ALA A 270 -3.72 -29.17 35.07
N VAL A 271 -4.52 -28.11 35.06
CA VAL A 271 -5.59 -27.93 34.06
C VAL A 271 -5.00 -27.70 32.67
N GLU A 272 -3.98 -26.86 32.52
CA GLU A 272 -3.31 -26.63 31.22
C GLU A 272 -2.72 -27.91 30.62
N ILE A 273 -2.15 -28.78 31.46
CA ILE A 273 -1.59 -30.06 31.00
C ILE A 273 -2.69 -30.95 30.41
N LEU A 274 -3.86 -31.03 31.05
CA LEU A 274 -4.94 -31.95 30.66
C LEU A 274 -5.94 -31.34 29.66
N ALA A 275 -6.06 -30.01 29.59
CA ALA A 275 -7.06 -29.32 28.77
C ALA A 275 -6.97 -29.66 27.26
N PRO A 276 -5.76 -29.76 26.65
CA PRO A 276 -5.59 -30.14 25.25
C PRO A 276 -6.15 -31.52 24.88
N GLY A 277 -6.21 -32.47 25.83
CA GLY A 277 -6.58 -33.87 25.54
C GLY A 277 -8.08 -34.12 25.44
N THR A 278 -8.55 -34.77 24.37
CA THR A 278 -9.94 -35.26 24.28
C THR A 278 -10.18 -36.52 25.10
N LEU A 279 -9.13 -37.33 25.30
CA LEU A 279 -9.08 -38.50 26.17
C LEU A 279 -7.87 -38.35 27.11
N ILE A 280 -8.04 -38.67 28.39
CA ILE A 280 -6.94 -38.65 29.36
C ILE A 280 -6.58 -40.09 29.75
N LEU A 281 -5.29 -40.40 29.87
CA LEU A 281 -4.81 -41.64 30.47
C LEU A 281 -4.06 -41.30 31.75
N THR A 282 -4.40 -41.93 32.88
CA THR A 282 -3.71 -41.64 34.14
C THR A 282 -3.69 -42.80 35.12
N ASP A 283 -2.59 -42.92 35.86
CA ASP A 283 -2.44 -43.76 37.06
C ASP A 283 -2.38 -42.90 38.34
N ARG A 284 -2.71 -41.61 38.25
CA ARG A 284 -2.82 -40.69 39.38
C ARG A 284 -4.28 -40.50 39.79
N LEU A 285 -4.55 -40.65 41.08
CA LEU A 285 -5.89 -40.40 41.64
C LEU A 285 -6.39 -38.99 41.32
N HIS A 286 -5.57 -37.96 41.48
CA HIS A 286 -5.98 -36.59 41.16
C HIS A 286 -6.00 -36.30 39.67
N GLY A 287 -5.34 -37.10 38.84
CA GLY A 287 -5.56 -37.09 37.39
C GLY A 287 -6.99 -37.55 37.07
N HIS A 288 -7.46 -38.62 37.73
CA HIS A 288 -8.84 -39.10 37.63
C HIS A 288 -9.86 -38.07 38.13
N VAL A 289 -9.67 -37.54 39.34
CA VAL A 289 -10.56 -36.53 39.92
C VAL A 289 -10.62 -35.27 39.05
N LEU A 290 -9.48 -34.79 38.56
CA LEU A 290 -9.44 -33.61 37.69
C LEU A 290 -10.11 -33.89 36.33
N ALA A 291 -9.85 -35.04 35.70
CA ALA A 291 -10.51 -35.43 34.45
C ALA A 291 -12.03 -35.47 34.57
N LEU A 292 -12.54 -36.01 35.70
CA LEU A 292 -13.97 -35.99 36.01
C LEU A 292 -14.51 -34.56 36.14
N MET A 293 -13.86 -33.69 36.93
CA MET A 293 -14.25 -32.29 37.08
C MET A 293 -14.18 -31.49 35.77
N MET A 294 -13.30 -31.90 34.85
CA MET A 294 -13.20 -31.31 33.51
C MET A 294 -14.29 -31.81 32.55
N GLY A 295 -15.04 -32.85 32.92
CA GLY A 295 -16.00 -33.52 32.04
C GLY A 295 -15.33 -34.28 30.89
N LYS A 296 -14.10 -34.77 31.08
CA LYS A 296 -13.30 -35.44 30.05
C LYS A 296 -13.34 -36.96 30.21
N PRO A 297 -13.62 -37.72 29.14
CA PRO A 297 -13.43 -39.15 29.13
C PRO A 297 -11.98 -39.50 29.46
N HIS A 298 -11.76 -40.55 30.25
CA HIS A 298 -10.43 -40.94 30.65
C HIS A 298 -10.32 -42.41 31.04
N ILE A 299 -9.10 -42.91 30.94
CA ILE A 299 -8.69 -44.25 31.30
C ILE A 299 -7.92 -44.16 32.61
N LEU A 300 -8.43 -44.86 33.63
CA LEU A 300 -7.82 -44.94 34.93
C LEU A 300 -7.08 -46.26 35.08
N LEU A 301 -5.78 -46.18 35.33
CA LEU A 301 -4.96 -47.32 35.70
C LEU A 301 -4.83 -47.40 37.21
N ASN A 302 -4.58 -48.60 37.75
CA ASN A 302 -4.31 -48.73 39.17
C ASN A 302 -2.91 -48.25 39.54
N ASN A 303 -2.69 -47.96 40.83
CA ASN A 303 -1.36 -47.80 41.39
C ASN A 303 -0.98 -49.01 42.26
N ARG A 304 0.28 -49.07 42.71
CA ARG A 304 0.83 -50.20 43.49
C ARG A 304 0.03 -50.55 44.75
N ILE A 305 -0.63 -49.55 45.34
CA ILE A 305 -1.32 -49.67 46.64
C ILE A 305 -2.84 -49.88 46.45
N GLY A 306 -3.35 -49.81 45.22
CA GLY A 306 -4.78 -49.97 44.93
C GLY A 306 -5.63 -48.73 45.19
N LYS A 307 -5.02 -47.57 45.45
CA LYS A 307 -5.70 -46.32 45.85
C LYS A 307 -6.73 -45.88 44.80
N ASN A 308 -6.37 -45.96 43.52
CA ASN A 308 -7.24 -45.52 42.43
C ASN A 308 -8.49 -46.40 42.33
N ARG A 309 -8.32 -47.72 42.41
CA ARG A 309 -9.45 -48.67 42.40
C ARG A 309 -10.34 -48.49 43.63
N ASN A 310 -9.75 -48.32 44.81
CA ASN A 310 -10.51 -48.14 46.05
C ASN A 310 -11.36 -46.87 46.00
N PHE A 311 -10.81 -45.77 45.49
CA PHE A 311 -11.53 -44.52 45.31
C PHE A 311 -12.64 -44.64 44.26
N LEU A 312 -12.32 -45.20 43.09
CA LEU A 312 -13.28 -45.45 42.02
C LEU A 312 -14.51 -46.19 42.53
N ASN A 313 -14.27 -47.32 43.22
CA ASN A 313 -15.35 -48.16 43.75
C ASN A 313 -16.21 -47.45 44.80
N ALA A 314 -15.63 -46.52 45.56
CA ALA A 314 -16.35 -45.78 46.60
C ALA A 314 -17.24 -44.67 46.02
N TRP A 315 -16.82 -44.00 44.95
CA TRP A 315 -17.45 -42.73 44.54
C TRP A 315 -17.84 -42.61 43.07
N THR A 316 -17.05 -43.16 42.15
CA THR A 316 -17.11 -42.78 40.73
C THR A 316 -17.32 -43.97 39.78
N ALA A 317 -17.52 -45.18 40.29
CA ALA A 317 -17.72 -46.40 39.50
C ALA A 317 -18.93 -46.36 38.55
N ARG A 318 -19.88 -45.44 38.76
CA ARG A 318 -21.06 -45.25 37.91
C ARG A 318 -20.87 -44.19 36.82
N SER A 319 -19.76 -43.44 36.84
CA SER A 319 -19.49 -42.40 35.84
C SER A 319 -19.23 -43.04 34.47
N GLY A 320 -19.88 -42.51 33.43
CA GLY A 320 -19.63 -42.91 32.04
C GLY A 320 -18.34 -42.34 31.46
N LEU A 321 -17.69 -41.41 32.18
CA LEU A 321 -16.44 -40.78 31.76
C LEU A 321 -15.20 -41.62 32.10
N VAL A 322 -15.27 -42.54 33.06
CA VAL A 322 -14.11 -43.33 33.50
C VAL A 322 -14.16 -44.76 32.97
N ARG A 323 -13.07 -45.20 32.35
CA ARG A 323 -12.80 -46.61 32.08
C ARG A 323 -11.62 -47.07 32.92
N TYR A 324 -11.85 -48.00 33.83
CA TYR A 324 -10.78 -48.60 34.62
C TYR A 324 -10.16 -49.78 33.87
N ILE A 325 -8.82 -49.86 33.87
CA ILE A 325 -8.06 -50.97 33.30
C ILE A 325 -7.15 -51.55 34.39
N ASP A 326 -7.27 -52.84 34.66
CA ASP A 326 -6.35 -53.53 35.56
C ASP A 326 -5.11 -53.96 34.77
N GLN A 327 -4.00 -53.25 34.97
CA GLN A 327 -2.73 -53.49 34.26
C GLN A 327 -2.20 -54.92 34.44
N SER A 328 -2.63 -55.64 35.49
CA SER A 328 -2.22 -57.02 35.74
C SER A 328 -2.99 -58.05 34.90
N GLN A 329 -4.15 -57.68 34.33
CA GLN A 329 -5.04 -58.59 33.59
C GLN A 329 -5.25 -58.17 32.13
N ASP A 330 -5.16 -56.87 31.81
CA ASP A 330 -5.64 -56.30 30.55
C ASP A 330 -4.50 -55.75 29.66
N SER A 331 -3.40 -56.49 29.52
CA SER A 331 -2.22 -56.05 28.76
C SER A 331 -2.49 -55.81 27.26
N ALA A 332 -3.45 -56.52 26.68
CA ALA A 332 -3.85 -56.34 25.29
C ALA A 332 -4.53 -54.99 25.02
N GLU A 333 -5.33 -54.48 25.97
CA GLU A 333 -5.99 -53.17 25.82
C GLU A 333 -4.98 -52.02 25.90
N LEU A 334 -3.99 -52.14 26.79
CA LEU A 334 -2.88 -51.19 26.90
C LEU A 334 -2.05 -51.14 25.60
N LEU A 335 -1.74 -52.29 25.02
CA LEU A 335 -1.05 -52.39 23.73
C LEU A 335 -1.86 -51.78 22.57
N MET A 336 -3.19 -51.90 22.57
CA MET A 336 -4.03 -51.26 21.56
C MET A 336 -3.99 -49.73 21.64
N LEU A 337 -4.01 -49.17 22.86
CA LEU A 337 -3.93 -47.71 23.07
C LEU A 337 -2.59 -47.16 22.57
N GLU A 338 -1.49 -47.85 22.89
CA GLU A 338 -0.16 -47.44 22.40
C GLU A 338 -0.06 -47.48 20.87
N ASN A 339 -0.57 -48.54 20.24
CA ASN A 339 -0.59 -48.64 18.78
C ASN A 339 -1.47 -47.56 18.13
N TYR A 340 -2.58 -47.19 18.77
CA TYR A 340 -3.46 -46.13 18.29
C TYR A 340 -2.78 -44.76 18.34
N GLU A 341 -2.07 -44.45 19.43
CA GLU A 341 -1.35 -43.19 19.54
C GLU A 341 -0.19 -43.09 18.55
N LEU A 342 0.57 -44.17 18.36
CA LEU A 342 1.63 -44.22 17.34
C LEU A 342 1.09 -43.95 15.93
N ALA A 343 -0.08 -44.49 15.60
CA ALA A 343 -0.75 -44.23 14.33
C ALA A 343 -1.20 -42.76 14.21
N LEU A 344 -1.65 -42.16 15.31
CA LEU A 344 -2.08 -40.76 15.36
C LEU A 344 -0.89 -39.80 15.18
N GLN A 345 0.20 -40.04 15.90
CA GLN A 345 1.45 -39.28 15.76
C GLN A 345 2.03 -39.38 14.34
N ALA A 346 1.94 -40.57 13.71
CA ALA A 346 2.36 -40.74 12.32
C ALA A 346 1.51 -39.90 11.35
N LYS A 347 0.21 -39.82 11.59
CA LYS A 347 -0.72 -39.01 10.79
C LYS A 347 -0.53 -37.51 11.01
N GLU A 348 -0.25 -37.07 12.23
CA GLU A 348 0.08 -35.68 12.55
C GLU A 348 1.37 -35.24 11.85
N ARG A 349 2.40 -36.09 11.84
CA ARG A 349 3.63 -35.81 11.07
C ARG A 349 3.37 -35.66 9.57
N ASP A 350 2.54 -36.53 8.99
CA ASP A 350 2.14 -36.43 7.58
C ASP A 350 1.38 -35.12 7.29
N LEU A 351 0.52 -34.68 8.21
CA LEU A 351 -0.19 -33.40 8.11
C LEU A 351 0.77 -32.21 8.22
N GLN A 352 1.73 -32.23 9.15
CA GLN A 352 2.73 -31.16 9.30
C GLN A 352 3.60 -31.02 8.05
N VAL A 353 3.98 -32.14 7.41
CA VAL A 353 4.70 -32.11 6.13
C VAL A 353 3.85 -31.42 5.06
N LYS A 354 2.58 -31.81 4.92
CA LYS A 354 1.64 -31.19 3.97
C LYS A 354 1.42 -29.70 4.24
N GLU A 355 1.35 -29.28 5.50
CA GLU A 355 1.21 -27.88 5.88
C GLU A 355 2.45 -27.07 5.48
N SER A 356 3.66 -27.62 5.70
CA SER A 356 4.90 -27.00 5.24
C SER A 356 4.97 -26.85 3.71
N ASP A 357 4.49 -27.86 2.98
CA ASP A 357 4.40 -27.82 1.52
C ASP A 357 3.41 -26.74 1.03
N ILE A 358 2.29 -26.57 1.73
CA ILE A 358 1.32 -25.50 1.43
C ILE A 358 1.96 -24.14 1.68
N GLN A 359 2.65 -23.95 2.81
CA GLN A 359 3.30 -22.69 3.15
C GLN A 359 4.39 -22.30 2.11
N ALA A 360 5.20 -23.26 1.68
CA ALA A 360 6.19 -23.04 0.62
C ALA A 360 5.54 -22.66 -0.74
N ARG A 361 4.36 -23.22 -1.05
CA ARG A 361 3.59 -22.84 -2.24
C ARG A 361 3.03 -21.43 -2.13
N ASP A 362 2.55 -21.02 -0.96
CA ASP A 362 2.03 -19.67 -0.73
C ASP A 362 3.13 -18.60 -0.87
N GLU A 363 4.33 -18.87 -0.35
CA GLU A 363 5.50 -18.01 -0.56
C GLU A 363 5.85 -17.88 -2.05
N THR A 364 5.78 -18.99 -2.80
CA THR A 364 6.00 -18.98 -4.25
C THR A 364 4.93 -18.15 -4.98
N ILE A 365 3.66 -18.28 -4.60
CA ILE A 365 2.56 -17.50 -5.17
C ILE A 365 2.75 -16.01 -4.86
N ALA A 366 3.18 -15.65 -3.66
CA ALA A 366 3.47 -14.26 -3.29
C ALA A 366 4.59 -13.68 -4.16
N ALA A 367 5.68 -14.43 -4.37
CA ALA A 367 6.78 -14.02 -5.24
C ALA A 367 6.34 -13.80 -6.69
N LEU A 368 5.59 -14.75 -7.28
CA LEU A 368 5.06 -14.62 -8.64
C LEU A 368 4.07 -13.45 -8.77
N THR A 369 3.30 -13.16 -7.71
CA THR A 369 2.39 -12.02 -7.68
C THR A 369 3.15 -10.70 -7.72
N ALA A 370 4.23 -10.57 -6.93
CA ALA A 370 5.09 -9.40 -6.95
C ALA A 370 5.78 -9.19 -8.31
N GLU A 371 6.27 -10.26 -8.94
CA GLU A 371 6.87 -10.20 -10.28
C GLU A 371 5.85 -9.72 -11.32
N ARG A 372 4.63 -10.29 -11.31
CA ARG A 372 3.53 -9.86 -12.20
C ARG A 372 3.20 -8.38 -12.02
N ASP A 373 3.16 -7.89 -10.79
CA ASP A 373 2.80 -6.50 -10.51
C ASP A 373 3.90 -5.53 -10.96
N SER A 374 5.18 -5.92 -10.82
CA SER A 374 6.32 -5.21 -11.41
C SER A 374 6.22 -5.13 -12.94
N ALA A 375 5.96 -6.26 -13.61
CA ALA A 375 5.79 -6.31 -15.06
C ALA A 375 4.62 -5.43 -15.55
N ARG A 376 3.52 -5.37 -14.79
CA ARG A 376 2.39 -4.47 -15.08
C ARG A 376 2.77 -3.00 -14.95
N ALA A 377 3.56 -2.63 -13.95
CA ALA A 377 4.06 -1.27 -13.78
C ALA A 377 4.96 -0.85 -14.96
N GLU A 378 5.86 -1.75 -15.40
CA GLU A 378 6.70 -1.53 -16.58
C GLU A 378 5.85 -1.38 -17.85
N GLN A 379 4.85 -2.24 -18.05
CA GLN A 379 3.95 -2.14 -19.20
C GLN A 379 3.17 -0.81 -19.21
N ALA A 380 2.74 -0.31 -18.05
CA ALA A 380 2.06 0.97 -17.93
C ALA A 380 3.00 2.13 -18.30
N ARG A 381 4.27 2.08 -17.86
CA ARG A 381 5.29 3.07 -18.24
C ARG A 381 5.54 3.08 -19.75
N LEU A 382 5.75 1.92 -20.37
CA LEU A 382 5.98 1.82 -21.81
C LEU A 382 4.79 2.35 -22.63
N ARG A 383 3.56 2.12 -22.16
CA ARG A 383 2.36 2.69 -22.80
C ARG A 383 2.33 4.22 -22.73
N ALA A 384 2.76 4.81 -21.61
CA ALA A 384 2.84 6.27 -21.48
C ALA A 384 3.89 6.84 -22.44
N GLU A 385 5.09 6.23 -22.51
CA GLU A 385 6.15 6.62 -23.45
C GLU A 385 5.70 6.51 -24.92
N LEU A 386 4.94 5.47 -25.27
CA LEU A 386 4.36 5.32 -26.61
C LEU A 386 3.38 6.46 -26.93
N LEU A 387 2.50 6.81 -26.00
CA LEU A 387 1.52 7.88 -26.18
C LEU A 387 2.19 9.25 -26.40
N ASP A 388 3.27 9.52 -25.66
CA ASP A 388 4.05 10.75 -25.86
C ASP A 388 4.79 10.74 -27.20
N THR A 389 5.28 9.58 -27.65
CA THR A 389 5.88 9.44 -28.98
C THR A 389 4.85 9.68 -30.09
N GLU A 390 3.62 9.19 -29.91
CA GLU A 390 2.51 9.45 -30.85
C GLU A 390 2.13 10.93 -30.89
N ARG A 391 2.10 11.62 -29.75
CA ARG A 391 1.90 13.08 -29.68
C ARG A 391 3.00 13.84 -30.42
N LEU A 392 4.26 13.44 -30.23
CA LEU A 392 5.39 14.05 -30.93
C LEU A 392 5.28 13.85 -32.44
N ARG A 393 4.91 12.65 -32.90
CA ARG A 393 4.68 12.36 -34.33
C ARG A 393 3.56 13.21 -34.90
N ALA A 394 2.46 13.40 -34.17
CA ALA A 394 1.36 14.26 -34.60
C ALA A 394 1.78 15.73 -34.70
N ALA A 395 2.58 16.22 -33.75
CA ALA A 395 3.14 17.59 -33.79
C ALA A 395 4.06 17.78 -35.01
N ILE A 396 4.98 16.84 -35.25
CA ILE A 396 5.87 16.87 -36.43
C ILE A 396 5.05 16.84 -37.74
N ALA A 397 3.99 16.04 -37.80
CA ALA A 397 3.12 15.99 -38.97
C ALA A 397 2.42 17.34 -39.22
N ALA A 398 1.90 17.96 -38.17
CA ALA A 398 1.27 19.29 -38.25
C ALA A 398 2.26 20.38 -38.69
N GLU A 399 3.48 20.37 -38.14
CA GLU A 399 4.53 21.31 -38.54
C GLU A 399 4.92 21.13 -40.02
N ARG A 400 5.04 19.87 -40.48
CA ARG A 400 5.28 19.56 -41.89
C ARG A 400 4.16 20.06 -42.79
N ASP A 401 2.91 19.92 -42.38
CA ASP A 401 1.77 20.38 -43.16
C ASP A 401 1.69 21.91 -43.20
N ASN A 402 2.02 22.59 -42.11
CA ASN A 402 2.20 24.05 -42.08
C ASN A 402 3.30 24.50 -43.05
N ALA A 403 4.46 23.86 -43.02
CA ALA A 403 5.57 24.16 -43.93
C ALA A 403 5.19 23.95 -45.40
N ARG A 404 4.39 22.91 -45.71
CA ARG A 404 3.86 22.68 -47.06
C ARG A 404 2.88 23.77 -47.49
N ALA A 405 2.01 24.22 -46.59
CA ALA A 405 1.08 25.30 -46.86
C ALA A 405 1.81 26.62 -47.13
N GLU A 406 2.84 26.93 -46.33
CA GLU A 406 3.71 28.09 -46.56
C GLU A 406 4.45 27.99 -47.89
N GLN A 407 5.01 26.82 -48.22
CA GLN A 407 5.66 26.59 -49.51
C GLN A 407 4.68 26.78 -50.68
N ALA A 408 3.43 26.33 -50.57
CA ALA A 408 2.40 26.54 -51.58
C ALA A 408 2.05 28.02 -51.75
N ARG A 409 1.94 28.77 -50.64
CA ARG A 409 1.73 30.22 -50.67
C ARG A 409 2.88 30.94 -51.37
N LEU A 410 4.13 30.64 -51.00
CA LEU A 410 5.31 31.24 -51.62
C LEU A 410 5.39 30.95 -53.12
N ARG A 411 4.99 29.74 -53.56
CA ARG A 411 4.89 29.41 -54.99
C ARG A 411 3.83 30.24 -55.72
N ALA A 412 2.69 30.49 -55.09
CA ALA A 412 1.64 31.34 -55.67
C ALA A 412 2.12 32.79 -55.79
N GLU A 413 2.77 33.34 -54.76
CA GLU A 413 3.40 34.66 -54.81
C GLU A 413 4.47 34.74 -55.91
N LEU A 414 5.29 33.70 -56.09
CA LEU A 414 6.28 33.65 -57.17
C LEU A 414 5.61 33.71 -58.56
N LEU A 415 4.55 32.94 -58.78
CA LEU A 415 3.79 32.95 -60.04
C LEU A 415 3.22 34.34 -60.34
N ASP A 416 2.70 35.04 -59.32
CA ASP A 416 2.21 36.40 -59.47
C ASP A 416 3.35 37.37 -59.84
N THR A 417 4.51 37.25 -59.19
CA THR A 417 5.69 38.07 -59.56
C THR A 417 6.22 37.76 -60.95
N GLU A 418 6.13 36.51 -61.42
CA GLU A 418 6.49 36.13 -62.80
C GLU A 418 5.51 36.74 -63.81
N SER A 419 4.21 36.74 -63.50
CA SER A 419 3.19 37.42 -64.30
C SER A 419 3.45 38.93 -64.40
N LEU A 420 3.74 39.57 -63.27
CA LEU A 420 4.16 40.98 -63.21
C LEU A 420 5.41 41.25 -64.05
N ARG A 421 6.43 40.39 -63.97
CA ARG A 421 7.65 40.53 -64.79
C ARG A 421 7.35 40.39 -66.28
N ALA A 422 6.47 39.48 -66.67
CA ALA A 422 6.05 39.32 -68.07
C ALA A 422 5.29 40.56 -68.56
N ALA A 423 4.41 41.15 -67.73
CA ALA A 423 3.71 42.38 -68.05
C ALA A 423 4.67 43.57 -68.25
N ILE A 424 5.64 43.74 -67.33
CA ILE A 424 6.69 44.78 -67.45
C ILE A 424 7.54 44.58 -68.72
N ALA A 425 7.87 43.33 -69.06
CA ALA A 425 8.63 43.03 -70.27
C ALA A 425 7.85 43.42 -71.54
N ALA A 426 6.56 43.10 -71.59
CA ALA A 426 5.68 43.48 -72.70
C ALA A 426 5.55 45.01 -72.84
N GLU A 427 5.39 45.72 -71.73
CA GLU A 427 5.34 47.19 -71.72
C GLU A 427 6.65 47.81 -72.22
N ARG A 428 7.80 47.25 -71.81
CA ARG A 428 9.11 47.66 -72.32
C ARG A 428 9.25 47.43 -73.83
N ASP A 429 8.76 46.32 -74.34
CA ASP A 429 8.83 46.01 -75.77
C ASP A 429 7.92 46.94 -76.59
N ASN A 430 6.73 47.27 -76.07
CA ASN A 430 5.88 48.31 -76.65
C ASN A 430 6.59 49.68 -76.69
N ALA A 431 7.22 50.09 -75.58
CA ALA A 431 7.96 51.35 -75.53
C ALA A 431 9.13 51.38 -76.54
N ARG A 432 9.82 50.25 -76.75
CA ARG A 432 10.87 50.14 -77.78
C ARG A 432 10.30 50.25 -79.19
N ALA A 433 9.15 49.63 -79.47
CA ALA A 433 8.49 49.74 -80.76
C ALA A 433 8.05 51.18 -81.05
N GLU A 434 7.51 51.87 -80.04
CA GLU A 434 7.16 53.29 -80.14
C GLU A 434 8.40 54.17 -80.36
N GLN A 435 9.49 53.92 -79.63
CA GLN A 435 10.76 54.62 -79.83
C GLN A 435 11.32 54.41 -81.25
N ALA A 436 11.24 53.19 -81.78
CA ALA A 436 11.68 52.90 -83.15
C ALA A 436 10.84 53.64 -84.20
N ARG A 437 9.52 53.73 -83.98
CA ARG A 437 8.60 54.50 -84.84
C ARG A 437 8.95 56.00 -84.82
N LEU A 438 9.13 56.58 -83.64
CA LEU A 438 9.51 57.99 -83.50
C LEU A 438 10.87 58.28 -84.17
N HIS A 439 11.81 57.34 -84.11
CA HIS A 439 13.09 57.48 -84.79
C HIS A 439 12.96 57.47 -86.31
N ALA A 440 12.07 56.65 -86.87
CA ALA A 440 11.76 56.64 -88.30
C ALA A 440 11.11 57.96 -88.75
N GLU A 441 10.16 58.49 -87.98
CA GLU A 441 9.53 59.80 -88.25
C GLU A 441 10.57 60.95 -88.22
N LEU A 442 11.58 60.87 -87.34
CA LEU A 442 12.68 61.84 -87.29
C LEU A 442 13.55 61.79 -88.55
N LEU A 443 13.92 60.59 -89.02
CA LEU A 443 14.71 60.41 -90.25
C LEU A 443 13.98 60.98 -91.48
N ASP A 444 12.68 60.75 -91.58
CA ASP A 444 11.84 61.34 -92.64
C ASP A 444 11.83 62.88 -92.56
N ALA A 445 11.70 63.44 -91.36
CA ALA A 445 11.75 64.89 -91.16
C ALA A 445 13.12 65.50 -91.51
N GLU A 446 14.22 64.79 -91.23
CA GLU A 446 15.58 65.20 -91.61
C GLU A 446 15.77 65.18 -93.13
N SER A 447 15.27 64.15 -93.81
CA SER A 447 15.26 64.06 -95.28
C SER A 447 14.50 65.23 -95.90
N LEU A 448 13.33 65.57 -95.36
CA LEU A 448 12.53 66.72 -95.80
C LEU A 448 13.29 68.06 -95.62
N ARG A 449 13.99 68.21 -94.49
CA ARG A 449 14.83 69.39 -94.21
C ARG A 449 15.97 69.53 -95.22
N ALA A 450 16.66 68.44 -95.54
CA ALA A 450 17.75 68.43 -96.51
C ALA A 450 17.26 68.83 -97.91
N ALA A 451 16.11 68.30 -98.35
CA ALA A 451 15.48 68.68 -99.62
C ALA A 451 15.13 70.17 -99.67
N THR A 452 14.57 70.72 -98.59
CA THR A 452 14.19 72.14 -98.49
C THR A 452 15.41 73.07 -98.54
N ALA A 453 16.52 72.68 -97.91
CA ALA A 453 17.76 73.46 -97.91
C ALA A 453 18.39 73.55 -99.32
N ALA A 454 18.36 72.45 -100.08
CA ALA A 454 18.88 72.40 -101.46
C ALA A 454 18.10 73.33 -102.41
N GLU A 455 16.78 73.38 -102.28
CA GLU A 455 15.91 74.27 -103.06
C GLU A 455 16.23 75.76 -102.79
N LEU A 456 16.51 76.09 -101.53
CA LEU A 456 16.80 77.45 -101.09
C LEU A 456 18.15 77.98 -101.65
N ASP A 457 19.16 77.11 -101.78
CA ASP A 457 20.46 77.48 -102.37
C ASP A 457 20.35 77.78 -103.87
N ARG A 458 19.55 76.98 -104.60
CA ARG A 458 19.24 77.22 -106.02
C ARG A 458 18.64 78.60 -106.24
N THR A 459 17.64 78.94 -105.43
CA THR A 459 16.90 80.20 -105.56
C THR A 459 17.80 81.43 -105.30
N ARG A 460 18.83 81.31 -104.44
CA ARG A 460 19.79 82.41 -104.19
C ARG A 460 20.68 82.68 -105.39
N LYS A 461 21.21 81.63 -106.03
CA LYS A 461 22.09 81.77 -107.21
C LYS A 461 21.41 82.46 -108.39
N ASP A 462 20.13 82.18 -108.60
CA ASP A 462 19.34 82.82 -109.67
C ASP A 462 19.15 84.33 -109.42
N LYS A 463 18.98 84.74 -108.15
CA LYS A 463 18.82 86.14 -107.76
C LYS A 463 20.09 86.97 -108.02
N ASP A 464 21.26 86.45 -107.64
CA ASP A 464 22.53 87.16 -107.83
C ASP A 464 22.83 87.40 -109.32
N SER A 465 22.51 86.41 -110.16
CA SER A 465 22.64 86.52 -111.62
C SER A 465 21.75 87.63 -112.21
N ALA A 466 20.51 87.75 -111.73
CA ALA A 466 19.57 88.78 -112.19
C ALA A 466 20.00 90.20 -111.76
N GLN A 467 20.59 90.37 -110.58
CA GLN A 467 21.09 91.67 -110.11
C GLN A 467 22.29 92.16 -110.94
N GLN A 468 23.22 91.28 -111.30
CA GLN A 468 24.36 91.64 -112.13
C GLN A 468 23.93 92.11 -113.53
N LEU A 469 22.91 91.48 -114.12
CA LEU A 469 22.35 91.89 -115.41
C LEU A 469 21.72 93.29 -115.34
N GLY A 470 20.97 93.58 -114.27
CA GLY A 470 20.34 94.89 -114.06
C GLY A 470 21.36 96.03 -113.92
N ALA A 471 22.49 95.79 -113.26
CA ALA A 471 23.54 96.80 -113.10
C ALA A 471 24.20 97.17 -114.45
N ARG A 472 24.44 96.19 -115.33
CA ARG A 472 25.02 96.43 -116.67
C ARG A 472 24.11 97.27 -117.54
N LEU A 473 22.83 96.89 -117.64
CA LEU A 473 21.85 97.63 -118.43
C LEU A 473 21.65 99.08 -117.97
N HIS A 474 21.79 99.35 -116.68
CA HIS A 474 21.71 100.71 -116.15
C HIS A 474 22.85 101.61 -116.65
N ALA A 475 24.07 101.08 -116.70
CA ALA A 475 25.24 101.81 -117.18
C ALA A 475 25.12 102.15 -118.68
N ASP A 476 24.67 101.20 -119.50
CA ASP A 476 24.51 101.38 -120.94
C ASP A 476 23.46 102.46 -121.27
N LEU A 477 22.34 102.48 -120.53
CA LEU A 477 21.28 103.50 -120.69
C LEU A 477 21.81 104.92 -120.42
N GLN A 478 22.60 105.10 -119.35
CA GLN A 478 23.17 106.41 -119.01
C GLN A 478 24.08 106.95 -120.13
N LEU A 479 24.88 106.06 -120.73
CA LEU A 479 25.77 106.42 -121.83
C LEU A 479 25.00 106.84 -123.09
N ALA A 480 23.91 106.14 -123.42
CA ALA A 480 23.07 106.47 -124.57
C ALA A 480 22.39 107.84 -124.42
N MET A 481 21.83 108.14 -123.25
CA MET A 481 21.18 109.43 -122.96
C MET A 481 22.16 110.61 -123.03
N ALA A 482 23.37 110.44 -122.49
CA ALA A 482 24.41 111.47 -122.55
C ALA A 482 24.79 111.78 -124.01
N ARG A 483 24.87 110.75 -124.86
CA ARG A 483 25.23 110.91 -126.27
C ARG A 483 24.17 111.66 -127.08
N ALA A 484 22.88 111.43 -126.78
CA ALA A 484 21.79 112.17 -127.41
C ALA A 484 21.85 113.67 -127.05
N LEU A 485 22.06 114.01 -125.77
CA LEU A 485 22.18 115.40 -125.32
C LEU A 485 23.33 116.16 -126.01
N THR A 486 24.49 115.51 -126.18
CA THR A 486 25.63 116.13 -126.86
C THR A 486 25.34 116.39 -128.34
N LEU A 487 24.74 115.42 -129.02
CA LEU A 487 24.38 115.53 -130.44
C LEU A 487 23.33 116.63 -130.68
N ASP A 488 22.36 116.79 -129.77
CA ASP A 488 21.36 117.86 -129.86
C ASP A 488 22.00 119.26 -129.74
N ALA A 489 22.97 119.42 -128.83
CA ALA A 489 23.72 120.67 -128.67
C ALA A 489 24.59 121.01 -129.92
N GLU A 490 25.23 120.02 -130.53
CA GLU A 490 25.99 120.18 -131.79
C GLU A 490 25.09 120.61 -132.95
N LEU A 491 23.84 120.15 -132.96
CA LEU A 491 22.84 120.45 -133.97
C LEU A 491 22.35 121.90 -133.88
N VAL A 492 22.11 122.40 -132.66
CA VAL A 492 21.76 123.80 -132.41
C VAL A 492 22.89 124.73 -132.83
N THR A 493 24.14 124.37 -132.51
CA THR A 493 25.32 125.19 -132.83
C THR A 493 25.57 125.27 -134.33
N SER A 494 25.45 124.14 -135.04
CA SER A 494 25.66 124.05 -136.49
C SER A 494 24.63 124.83 -137.32
N ARG A 495 23.41 125.04 -136.81
CA ARG A 495 22.38 125.88 -137.47
C ARG A 495 22.71 127.38 -137.43
N ALA A 496 23.45 127.84 -136.43
CA ALA A 496 23.77 129.25 -136.25
C ALA A 496 24.94 129.73 -137.14
N THR A 497 25.82 128.82 -137.56
CA THR A 497 27.09 129.14 -138.24
C THR A 497 27.06 129.00 -139.77
N GLY A 498 25.92 128.64 -140.37
CA GLY A 498 25.76 128.63 -141.84
C GLY A 498 26.59 127.58 -142.55
N ILE A 499 26.63 126.35 -142.02
CA ILE A 499 27.36 125.20 -142.59
C ILE A 499 26.47 124.44 -143.61
N GLY A 500 27.09 123.76 -144.58
CA GLY A 500 26.43 123.09 -145.70
C GLY A 500 25.46 121.96 -145.33
N HIS A 501 24.46 121.74 -146.20
CA HIS A 501 23.27 120.90 -145.99
C HIS A 501 23.54 119.40 -145.70
N GLU A 502 24.71 118.85 -146.06
CA GLU A 502 25.07 117.45 -145.80
C GLU A 502 25.41 117.16 -144.33
N GLU A 503 26.03 118.12 -143.64
CA GLU A 503 26.53 117.91 -142.27
C GLU A 503 25.39 117.95 -141.25
N LEU A 504 24.38 118.78 -141.52
CA LEU A 504 23.13 118.85 -140.76
C LEU A 504 22.30 117.56 -140.85
N ALA A 505 22.29 116.89 -142.01
CA ALA A 505 21.58 115.62 -142.19
C ALA A 505 22.23 114.47 -141.40
N ARG A 506 23.57 114.44 -141.30
CA ARG A 506 24.28 113.44 -140.50
C ARG A 506 24.02 113.59 -139.00
N LEU A 507 24.02 114.82 -138.49
CA LEU A 507 23.71 115.10 -137.08
C LEU A 507 22.27 114.73 -136.72
N HIS A 508 21.29 115.04 -137.59
CA HIS A 508 19.91 114.61 -137.40
C HIS A 508 19.76 113.08 -137.31
N HIS A 509 20.43 112.33 -138.20
CA HIS A 509 20.37 110.88 -138.17
C HIS A 509 21.04 110.29 -136.92
N ALA A 510 22.19 110.85 -136.51
CA ALA A 510 22.89 110.40 -135.31
C ALA A 510 22.08 110.63 -134.02
N LEU A 511 21.39 111.76 -133.92
CA LEU A 511 20.52 112.07 -132.77
C LEU A 511 19.35 111.10 -132.67
N ALA A 512 18.62 110.89 -133.78
CA ALA A 512 17.48 109.97 -133.81
C ALA A 512 17.87 108.54 -133.40
N GLN A 513 19.08 108.10 -133.77
CA GLN A 513 19.57 106.77 -133.39
C GLN A 513 19.98 106.69 -131.92
N ALA A 514 20.55 107.76 -131.35
CA ALA A 514 20.86 107.82 -129.92
C ALA A 514 19.59 107.82 -129.05
N GLU A 515 18.55 108.55 -129.46
CA GLU A 515 17.24 108.55 -128.78
C GLU A 515 16.54 107.19 -128.82
N SER A 516 16.61 106.49 -129.96
CA SER A 516 16.07 105.12 -130.09
C SER A 516 16.76 104.14 -129.14
N ASN A 517 18.09 104.19 -129.04
CA ASN A 517 18.86 103.32 -128.14
C ASN A 517 18.54 103.61 -126.65
N ALA A 518 18.32 104.88 -126.30
CA ALA A 518 17.91 105.24 -124.94
C ALA A 518 16.50 104.71 -124.60
N ALA A 519 15.56 104.78 -125.54
CA ALA A 519 14.22 104.23 -125.35
C ALA A 519 14.23 102.70 -125.14
N GLU A 520 14.99 101.96 -125.96
CA GLU A 520 15.15 100.51 -125.79
C GLU A 520 15.80 100.14 -124.44
N GLY A 521 16.86 100.85 -124.04
CA GLY A 521 17.52 100.63 -122.74
C GLY A 521 16.58 100.88 -121.55
N GLN A 522 15.66 101.83 -121.67
CA GLN A 522 14.68 102.13 -120.63
C GLN A 522 13.63 101.03 -120.48
N ILE A 523 13.18 100.43 -121.60
CA ILE A 523 12.28 99.27 -121.61
C ILE A 523 12.97 98.05 -120.99
N ALA A 524 14.21 97.75 -121.40
CA ALA A 524 14.97 96.61 -120.89
C ALA A 524 15.20 96.70 -119.37
N ARG A 525 15.54 97.90 -118.86
CA ARG A 525 15.65 98.15 -117.42
C ARG A 525 14.32 97.94 -116.69
N GLY A 526 13.21 98.36 -117.29
CA GLY A 526 11.87 98.13 -116.76
C GLY A 526 11.56 96.66 -116.53
N HIS A 527 11.88 95.79 -117.50
CA HIS A 527 11.67 94.35 -117.39
C HIS A 527 12.51 93.69 -116.29
N VAL A 528 13.82 94.01 -116.20
CA VAL A 528 14.68 93.43 -115.15
C VAL A 528 14.25 93.89 -113.75
N SER A 529 13.84 95.16 -113.61
CA SER A 529 13.34 95.66 -112.33
C SER A 529 12.02 95.01 -111.92
N ALA A 530 11.13 94.70 -112.88
CA ALA A 530 9.89 93.97 -112.63
C ALA A 530 10.16 92.51 -112.22
N ILE A 531 11.14 91.83 -112.81
CA ILE A 531 11.54 90.47 -112.42
C ILE A 531 12.08 90.45 -110.98
N LEU A 532 12.98 91.37 -110.63
CA LEU A 532 13.51 91.49 -109.26
C LEU A 532 12.43 91.86 -108.23
N ALA A 533 11.48 92.74 -108.59
CA ALA A 533 10.34 93.07 -107.73
C ALA A 533 9.36 91.89 -107.55
N SER A 534 9.07 91.15 -108.62
CA SER A 534 8.17 89.98 -108.59
C SER A 534 8.74 88.78 -107.81
N THR A 535 10.05 88.70 -107.62
CA THR A 535 10.73 87.63 -106.86
C THR A 535 11.02 88.03 -105.42
N SER A 536 10.78 89.28 -105.03
CA SER A 536 11.12 89.83 -103.71
C SER A 536 10.27 89.29 -102.53
N TRP A 537 9.20 88.52 -102.78
CA TRP A 537 8.37 87.89 -101.74
C TRP A 537 8.75 86.44 -101.40
N ARG A 538 9.72 85.82 -102.11
CA ARG A 538 10.13 84.41 -101.87
C ARG A 538 11.19 84.20 -100.79
N ILE A 539 11.63 85.23 -100.06
CA ILE A 539 12.70 85.12 -99.04
C ILE A 539 12.20 85.30 -97.59
N THR A 540 10.95 85.73 -97.35
CA THR A 540 10.47 86.08 -95.99
C THR A 540 9.50 85.08 -95.34
N ALA A 541 9.19 83.95 -95.98
CA ALA A 541 8.24 82.96 -95.44
C ALA A 541 8.84 81.72 -94.71
N PRO A 542 10.07 81.23 -94.97
CA PRO A 542 10.56 80.01 -94.29
C PRO A 542 11.26 80.25 -92.92
N LEU A 543 11.67 81.47 -92.60
CA LEU A 543 12.51 81.73 -91.42
C LEU A 543 11.75 81.93 -90.09
N ARG A 544 10.41 82.02 -90.10
CA ARG A 544 9.61 82.12 -88.86
C ARG A 544 9.02 80.80 -88.35
N PHE A 545 9.12 79.70 -89.10
CA PHE A 545 8.56 78.40 -88.70
C PHE A 545 9.61 77.46 -88.07
N VAL A 546 10.91 77.66 -88.32
CA VAL A 546 11.98 76.78 -87.80
C VAL A 546 12.44 77.14 -86.38
N GLY A 547 12.18 78.37 -85.90
CA GLY A 547 12.56 78.83 -84.56
C GLY A 547 11.60 78.46 -83.41
N LYS A 548 10.46 77.82 -83.70
CA LYS A 548 9.46 77.43 -82.68
C LYS A 548 9.36 75.93 -82.39
N ILE A 549 10.13 75.09 -83.10
CA ILE A 549 10.08 73.61 -82.99
C ILE A 549 11.37 73.04 -82.35
N PHE A 550 12.37 73.86 -82.04
CA PHE A 550 13.60 73.44 -81.33
C PHE A 550 13.71 74.11 -79.95
N ARG A 551 12.71 73.87 -79.09
CA ARG A 551 12.84 73.88 -77.63
C ARG A 551 12.71 72.45 -77.14
#